data_AF-A0A2G8K611-F1
#
_entry.id   AF-A0A2G8K611-F1
#
_cell.length_a   1.000
_cell.length_b   1.000
_cell.length_c   1.000
_cell.angle_alpha   90.00
_cell.angle_beta   90.00
_cell.angle_gamma   90.00
#
_symmetry.space_group_name_H-M   'P 1'
#
loop_
_entity.id
_entity.type
_entity.pdbx_description
1 polymer ?
#
loop_
_entity_poly.entity_id
_entity_poly.type
_entity_poly.pdbx_seq_one_letter_code
_entity_poly.pdbx_strand_id
1 'polypeptide(L)'
;MLNPSPHPDPLLMLISGVQHGDILLKSGLCLPHLSSLEKISINEGYGNLISEDNIIGLLNYGIQSEKFRELWFFNCKLPEFIRPGIIPETAKSRQIKGILYTGQ
;
A
#
# COMPACT_ATOMS: atom_id res chain seq x y z
N MET A 1 -19.77 -25.85 14.78
CA MET A 1 -19.95 -24.42 14.47
C MET A 1 -18.58 -23.76 14.62
N LEU A 2 -17.82 -23.63 13.54
CA LEU A 2 -16.54 -22.93 13.57
C LEU A 2 -16.85 -21.44 13.46
N ASN A 3 -16.52 -20.69 14.51
CA ASN A 3 -16.58 -19.23 14.49
C ASN A 3 -15.70 -18.73 13.33
N PRO A 4 -16.17 -17.78 12.49
CA PRO A 4 -15.29 -17.15 11.54
C PRO A 4 -14.28 -16.31 12.33
N SER A 5 -13.00 -16.66 12.25
CA SER A 5 -11.93 -15.78 12.70
C SER A 5 -12.07 -14.41 12.03
N PRO A 6 -11.96 -13.29 12.76
CA PRO A 6 -11.88 -11.97 12.14
C PRO A 6 -10.44 -11.79 11.64
N HIS A 7 -10.07 -12.50 10.57
CA HIS A 7 -8.94 -12.07 9.77
C HIS A 7 -9.47 -10.96 8.86
N PRO A 8 -8.94 -9.73 8.92
CA PRO A 8 -9.26 -8.75 7.91
C PRO A 8 -8.75 -9.33 6.59
N ASP A 9 -9.63 -9.61 5.63
CA ASP A 9 -9.23 -9.91 4.25
C ASP A 9 -8.31 -8.77 3.78
N PRO A 10 -6.98 -8.96 3.74
CA PRO A 10 -6.11 -7.96 3.19
C PRO A 10 -6.30 -8.12 1.69
N LEU A 11 -6.87 -7.14 1.02
CA LEU A 11 -6.89 -7.10 -0.43
C LEU A 11 -5.44 -7.22 -0.93
N LEU A 12 -5.01 -8.44 -1.26
CA LEU A 12 -3.67 -8.78 -1.73
C LEU A 12 -3.53 -8.22 -3.15
N MET A 13 -3.22 -6.93 -3.26
CA MET A 13 -3.21 -6.21 -4.52
C MET A 13 -1.78 -5.94 -4.96
N LEU A 14 -1.32 -6.68 -5.97
CA LEU A 14 -0.09 -6.42 -6.69
C LEU A 14 -0.31 -5.27 -7.67
N ILE A 15 0.39 -4.16 -7.45
CA ILE A 15 0.30 -2.94 -8.28
C ILE A 15 1.19 -3.06 -9.51
N SER A 16 0.67 -2.63 -10.66
CA SER A 16 1.39 -2.51 -11.92
C SER A 16 1.80 -1.07 -12.26
N GLY A 17 1.14 -0.08 -11.67
CA GLY A 17 1.47 1.34 -11.81
C GLY A 17 0.36 2.26 -11.29
N VAL A 18 0.55 3.57 -11.41
CA VAL A 18 -0.45 4.60 -11.09
C VAL A 18 -0.70 5.46 -12.33
N GLN A 19 -1.97 5.65 -12.70
CA GLN A 19 -2.37 6.51 -13.82
C GLN A 19 -3.49 7.46 -13.39
N HIS A 20 -3.31 8.77 -13.58
CA HIS A 20 -4.30 9.81 -13.26
C HIS A 20 -4.89 9.77 -11.84
N GLY A 21 -4.14 9.23 -10.86
CA GLY A 21 -4.61 9.10 -9.48
C GLY A 21 -5.27 7.76 -9.17
N ASP A 22 -5.49 6.90 -10.16
CA ASP A 22 -5.97 5.53 -9.98
C ASP A 22 -4.80 4.54 -9.89
N ILE A 23 -4.95 3.50 -9.09
CA ILE A 23 -4.00 2.37 -9.07
C ILE A 23 -4.39 1.40 -10.19
N LEU A 24 -3.45 1.12 -11.10
CA LEU A 24 -3.56 0.00 -12.03
C LEU A 24 -2.96 -1.25 -11.39
N LEU A 25 -3.79 -2.26 -11.19
CA LEU A 25 -3.37 -3.56 -10.69
C LEU A 25 -2.70 -4.38 -11.79
N LYS A 26 -1.84 -5.33 -11.42
CA LYS A 26 -1.27 -6.32 -12.37
C LYS A 26 -2.33 -7.16 -13.07
N SER A 27 -3.53 -7.25 -12.50
CA SER A 27 -4.70 -7.88 -13.13
C SER A 27 -5.31 -7.04 -14.28
N GLY A 28 -4.83 -5.82 -14.52
CA GLY A 28 -5.41 -4.89 -15.47
C GLY A 28 -6.62 -4.11 -14.94
N LEU A 29 -7.00 -4.32 -13.69
CA LEU A 29 -8.08 -3.57 -13.03
C LEU A 29 -7.56 -2.21 -12.55
N CYS A 30 -8.33 -1.15 -12.82
CA CYS A 30 -8.12 0.16 -12.22
C CYS A 30 -8.95 0.26 -10.93
N LEU A 31 -8.30 0.66 -9.84
CA LEU A 31 -8.96 1.03 -8.61
C LEU A 31 -9.26 2.53 -8.64
N PRO A 32 -10.54 2.93 -8.69
CA PRO A 32 -10.92 4.33 -8.61
C PRO A 32 -10.62 4.89 -7.23
N HIS A 33 -10.61 6.21 -7.11
CA HIS A 33 -10.52 6.89 -5.81
C HIS A 33 -11.51 6.34 -4.78
N LEU A 34 -10.98 5.94 -3.62
CA LEU A 34 -11.75 5.42 -2.50
C LEU A 34 -11.76 6.43 -1.34
N SER A 35 -12.78 7.29 -1.25
CA SER A 35 -12.89 8.33 -0.21
C SER A 35 -12.93 7.81 1.24
N SER A 36 -13.25 6.53 1.43
CA SER A 36 -13.24 5.88 2.75
C SER A 36 -12.02 4.97 2.98
N LEU A 37 -10.99 5.06 2.15
CA LEU A 37 -9.78 4.27 2.30
C LEU A 37 -9.01 4.67 3.56
N GLU A 38 -8.84 3.73 4.48
CA GLU A 38 -8.09 3.94 5.72
C GLU A 38 -6.71 3.30 5.68
N LYS A 39 -6.62 2.15 5.01
CA LYS A 39 -5.44 1.28 5.04
C LYS A 39 -5.21 0.67 3.67
N ILE A 40 -3.95 0.56 3.27
CA ILE A 40 -3.55 -0.23 2.10
C ILE A 40 -2.61 -1.32 2.57
N SER A 41 -2.86 -2.55 2.14
CA SER A 41 -2.02 -3.71 2.42
C SER A 41 -1.47 -4.26 1.11
N ILE A 42 -0.16 -4.41 1.03
CA ILE A 42 0.49 -5.07 -0.11
C ILE A 42 1.09 -6.39 0.35
N ASN A 43 0.92 -7.39 -0.50
CA ASN A 43 1.71 -8.61 -0.47
C ASN A 43 2.37 -8.80 -1.83
N GLU A 44 3.70 -8.71 -1.85
CA GLU A 44 4.47 -8.87 -3.08
C GLU A 44 4.95 -10.32 -3.29
N GLY A 45 4.78 -11.18 -2.29
CA GLY A 45 5.30 -12.55 -2.28
C GLY A 45 6.69 -12.64 -1.65
N TYR A 46 6.92 -13.72 -0.90
CA TYR A 46 8.07 -13.87 0.00
C TYR A 46 9.40 -13.60 -0.70
N GLY A 47 10.12 -12.58 -0.22
CA GLY A 47 11.45 -12.25 -0.69
C GLY A 47 11.49 -11.33 -1.92
N ASN A 48 10.34 -10.98 -2.50
CA ASN A 48 10.27 -10.01 -3.58
C ASN A 48 10.46 -8.58 -3.06
N LEU A 49 11.14 -7.75 -3.87
CA LEU A 49 11.52 -6.39 -3.54
C LEU A 49 10.47 -5.41 -4.07
N ILE A 50 9.80 -4.70 -3.15
CA ILE A 50 8.95 -3.60 -3.56
C ILE A 50 9.80 -2.42 -4.02
N SER A 51 9.50 -1.90 -5.20
CA SER A 51 10.19 -0.74 -5.76
C SER A 51 9.75 0.55 -5.07
N GLU A 52 10.65 1.54 -4.98
CA GLU A 52 10.33 2.88 -4.47
C GLU A 52 9.12 3.48 -5.20
N ASP A 53 9.05 3.35 -6.53
CA ASP A 53 7.94 3.85 -7.35
C ASP A 53 6.58 3.29 -6.92
N ASN A 54 6.51 1.99 -6.62
CA ASN A 54 5.29 1.35 -6.12
C ASN A 54 4.89 1.91 -4.75
N ILE A 55 5.85 2.13 -3.85
CA ILE A 55 5.58 2.75 -2.54
C ILE A 55 5.05 4.17 -2.72
N ILE A 56 5.60 4.94 -3.66
CA ILE A 56 5.15 6.30 -3.94
C ILE A 56 3.77 6.32 -4.58
N GLY A 57 3.53 5.44 -5.54
CA GLY A 57 2.21 5.28 -6.15
C GLY A 57 1.13 4.96 -5.12
N LEU A 58 1.44 4.05 -4.18
CA LEU A 58 0.57 3.72 -3.05
C LEU A 58 0.27 4.91 -2.14
N LEU A 59 1.31 5.66 -1.77
CA LEU A 59 1.14 6.82 -0.92
C LEU A 59 0.32 7.89 -1.65
N ASN A 60 0.60 8.17 -2.92
CA ASN A 60 -0.14 9.12 -3.75
C ASN A 60 -1.60 8.72 -3.95
N TYR A 61 -1.90 7.44 -4.07
CA TYR A 61 -3.28 6.96 -4.09
C TYR A 61 -3.93 7.10 -2.71
N GLY A 62 -3.25 6.63 -1.66
CA GLY A 62 -3.75 6.64 -0.29
C GLY A 62 -4.12 8.04 0.21
N ILE A 63 -3.25 9.03 -0.01
CA ILE A 63 -3.47 10.40 0.48
C ILE A 63 -4.68 11.10 -0.12
N GLN A 64 -5.21 10.62 -1.25
CA GLN A 64 -6.45 11.13 -1.82
C GLN A 64 -7.65 10.89 -0.90
N SER A 65 -7.55 9.90 0.01
CA SER A 65 -8.50 9.72 1.10
C SER A 65 -8.01 10.45 2.34
N GLU A 66 -8.87 11.31 2.92
CA GLU A 66 -8.60 11.98 4.20
C GLU A 66 -8.53 11.00 5.39
N LYS A 67 -9.08 9.78 5.23
CA LYS A 67 -9.06 8.76 6.28
C LYS A 67 -7.83 7.86 6.24
N PHE A 68 -7.05 7.91 5.17
CA PHE A 68 -5.86 7.08 5.00
C PHE A 68 -4.83 7.33 6.10
N ARG A 69 -4.33 6.26 6.70
CA ARG A 69 -3.47 6.31 7.88
C ARG A 69 -2.34 5.30 7.87
N GLU A 70 -2.52 4.18 7.21
CA GLU A 70 -1.58 3.06 7.33
C GLU A 70 -1.30 2.37 5.99
N LEU A 71 -0.02 2.10 5.75
CA LEU A 71 0.49 1.31 4.62
C LEU A 71 1.21 0.07 5.15
N TRP A 72 0.69 -1.11 4.83
CA TRP A 72 1.14 -2.37 5.38
C TRP A 72 1.84 -3.19 4.30
N PHE A 73 3.03 -3.69 4.62
CA PHE A 73 3.88 -4.49 3.76
C PHE A 73 3.95 -5.90 4.32
N PHE A 74 3.44 -6.88 3.57
CA PHE A 74 3.41 -8.28 3.94
C PHE A 74 4.27 -9.12 2.99
N ASN A 75 5.08 -10.01 3.55
CA ASN A 75 5.90 -10.95 2.79
C ASN A 75 6.77 -10.29 1.71
N CYS A 76 7.15 -9.02 1.85
CA CYS A 76 7.97 -8.31 0.88
C CYS A 76 9.19 -7.67 1.54
N LYS A 77 10.24 -7.45 0.75
CA LYS A 77 11.43 -6.71 1.16
C LYS A 77 11.23 -5.24 0.79
N LEU A 78 11.47 -4.36 1.75
CA LEU A 78 11.57 -2.92 1.49
C LEU A 78 12.91 -2.61 0.81
N PRO A 79 12.99 -1.56 -0.01
CA PRO A 79 14.26 -1.06 -0.51
C PRO A 79 15.10 -0.56 0.67
N GLU A 80 16.42 -0.78 0.62
CA GLU A 80 17.36 -0.39 1.67
C GLU A 80 17.33 1.12 1.97
N PHE A 81 16.94 1.90 0.98
CA PHE A 81 16.79 3.34 1.10
C PHE A 81 15.57 3.81 0.33
N ILE A 82 14.76 4.65 0.96
CA ILE A 82 13.69 5.41 0.31
C ILE A 82 14.10 6.87 0.36
N ARG A 83 14.22 7.51 -0.80
CA ARG A 83 14.57 8.94 -0.84
C ARG A 83 13.50 9.75 -0.11
N PRO A 84 13.84 10.55 0.91
CA PRO A 84 12.82 11.34 1.61
C PRO A 84 12.17 12.38 0.68
N GLY A 85 12.87 12.83 -0.36
CA GLY A 85 12.35 13.78 -1.35
C GLY A 85 11.25 13.24 -2.26
N ILE A 86 11.08 11.92 -2.38
CA ILE A 86 10.03 11.31 -3.21
C ILE A 86 8.76 10.99 -2.42
N ILE A 87 8.84 10.99 -1.08
CA ILE A 87 7.68 10.75 -0.21
C ILE A 87 6.76 11.98 -0.25
N PRO A 88 5.45 11.81 -0.55
CA PRO A 88 4.51 12.91 -0.64
C PRO A 88 4.47 13.73 0.65
N GLU A 89 4.49 15.06 0.54
CA GLU A 89 4.48 15.94 1.71
C GLU A 89 3.22 15.73 2.57
N THR A 90 2.07 15.50 1.93
CA THR A 90 0.81 15.16 2.59
C THR A 90 0.94 13.88 3.44
N ALA A 91 1.67 12.88 2.95
CA ALA A 91 1.90 11.64 3.71
C ALA A 91 2.79 11.89 4.94
N LYS A 92 3.81 12.76 4.81
CA LYS A 92 4.65 13.18 5.93
C LYS A 92 3.87 13.99 6.97
N SER A 93 3.13 15.00 6.52
CA SER A 93 2.33 15.88 7.38
C SER A 93 1.28 15.10 8.17
N ARG A 94 0.63 14.12 7.53
CA ARG A 94 -0.37 13.25 8.16
C ARG A 94 0.23 12.10 8.97
N GLN A 95 1.56 11.98 9.01
CA GLN A 95 2.27 10.94 9.75
C GLN A 95 1.74 9.53 9.41
N ILE A 96 1.57 9.26 8.11
CA ILE A 96 1.11 7.95 7.63
C ILE A 96 2.11 6.88 8.07
N LYS A 97 1.60 5.83 8.72
CA LYS A 97 2.43 4.75 9.27
C LYS A 97 2.75 3.71 8.21
N GLY A 98 4.03 3.42 8.00
CA GLY A 98 4.49 2.24 7.27
C GLY A 98 4.71 1.07 8.24
N ILE A 99 4.04 -0.06 8.03
CA ILE A 99 4.17 -1.25 8.88
C ILE A 99 4.70 -2.41 8.05
N LEU A 100 5.82 -3.00 8.46
CA LEU A 100 6.41 -4.17 7.81
C LEU A 100 6.14 -5.42 8.64
N TYR A 101 5.52 -6.43 8.01
CA TYR A 101 5.33 -7.76 8.57
C TYR A 101 6.24 -8.75 7.85
N THR A 102 7.30 -9.15 8.56
CA THR A 102 8.13 -10.28 8.17
C THR A 102 7.57 -11.53 8.86
N GLY A 103 6.81 -12.35 8.13
CA GLY A 103 6.45 -13.68 8.62
C GLY A 103 7.72 -14.51 8.81
N GLN A 104 7.98 -14.97 10.04
CA GLN A 104 8.89 -16.07 10.32
C GLN A 104 8.16 -17.39 10.10
#